data_AF-A0A3N0XQ39-F1
#
_entry.id   AF-A0A3N0XQ39-F1
#
_cell.length_a   1.000
_cell.length_b   1.000
_cell.length_c   1.000
_cell.angle_alpha   90.00
_cell.angle_beta   90.00
_cell.angle_gamma   90.00
#
_symmetry.space_group_name_H-M   'P 1'
#
loop_
_entity.id
_entity.type
_entity.pdbx_description
1 polymer ?
#
loop_
_entity_poly.entity_id
_entity_poly.type
_entity_poly.pdbx_seq_one_letter_code
_entity_poly.pdbx_strand_id
1 'polypeptide(L)'
;MVRKLKYHEQKLLKKVDFINWEVDNNLHEVKVLRRYRIEKREDYTKYNKLSRNIRELAQKIRDLDEKHGFRAQSTTIFLEKLYSIGLIPTKLNLSLANEVNASTFCRRRLPTIMLKLRMAPSLKIATTFIEQGRILQ
;
A
#
# COMPACT_ATOMS: atom_id res chain seq x y z
N MET A 1 -14.39 -19.25 -17.75
CA MET A 1 -15.36 -19.46 -16.64
C MET A 1 -15.54 -20.94 -16.46
N VAL A 2 -15.45 -21.46 -15.23
CA VAL A 2 -15.65 -22.88 -14.92
C VAL A 2 -17.11 -23.09 -14.49
N ARG A 3 -17.71 -24.20 -14.91
CA ARG A 3 -19.08 -24.59 -14.51
C ARG A 3 -19.19 -24.65 -12.98
N LYS A 4 -20.36 -24.33 -12.43
CA LYS A 4 -20.66 -24.53 -11.01
C LYS A 4 -20.71 -26.03 -10.69
N LEU A 5 -19.86 -26.49 -9.76
CA LEU A 5 -19.83 -27.87 -9.29
C LEU A 5 -21.12 -28.22 -8.54
N LYS A 6 -21.62 -29.44 -8.73
CA LYS A 6 -22.70 -30.02 -7.93
C LYS A 6 -22.20 -30.34 -6.52
N TYR A 7 -23.11 -30.52 -5.57
CA TYR A 7 -22.78 -30.75 -4.16
C TYR A 7 -21.78 -31.91 -3.95
N HIS A 8 -21.96 -33.04 -4.64
CA HIS A 8 -21.05 -34.18 -4.55
C HIS A 8 -19.66 -33.89 -5.16
N GLU A 9 -19.62 -33.16 -6.28
CA GLU A 9 -18.37 -32.75 -6.93
C GLU A 9 -17.59 -31.78 -6.04
N GLN A 10 -18.27 -30.81 -5.41
CA GLN A 10 -17.65 -29.86 -4.48
C GLN A 10 -17.13 -30.55 -3.21
N LYS A 11 -17.81 -31.62 -2.74
CA LYS A 11 -17.34 -32.42 -1.61
C LYS A 11 -16.04 -33.17 -1.91
N LEU A 12 -15.83 -33.60 -3.16
CA LEU A 12 -14.60 -34.25 -3.62
C LEU A 12 -13.50 -33.24 -3.94
N LEU A 13 -13.85 -32.11 -4.56
CA LEU A 13 -12.91 -31.11 -5.08
C LEU A 13 -12.77 -29.89 -4.16
N LYS A 14 -12.63 -30.12 -2.85
CA LYS A 14 -12.57 -29.03 -1.85
C LYS A 14 -11.36 -28.10 -1.99
N LYS A 15 -10.23 -28.62 -2.46
CA LYS A 15 -8.97 -27.86 -2.64
C LYS A 15 -8.82 -27.27 -4.04
N VAL A 16 -9.78 -27.51 -4.94
CA VAL A 16 -9.69 -27.06 -6.33
C VAL A 16 -10.42 -25.73 -6.46
N ASP A 17 -9.65 -24.65 -6.42
CA ASP A 17 -10.08 -23.32 -6.82
C ASP A 17 -9.13 -22.84 -7.94
N PHE A 18 -9.67 -22.64 -9.14
CA PHE A 18 -8.90 -22.19 -10.31
C PHE A 18 -8.65 -20.68 -10.31
N ILE A 19 -9.30 -19.93 -9.41
CA ILE A 19 -9.26 -18.46 -9.38
C ILE A 19 -8.45 -17.98 -8.18
N ASN A 20 -8.60 -18.64 -7.03
CA ASN A 20 -7.95 -18.27 -5.78
C ASN A 20 -7.03 -19.40 -5.30
N TRP A 21 -5.73 -19.27 -5.55
CA TRP A 21 -4.72 -20.11 -4.92
C TRP A 21 -4.24 -19.49 -3.61
N GLU A 22 -4.11 -20.29 -2.56
CA GLU A 22 -3.71 -19.82 -1.22
C GLU A 22 -2.33 -19.13 -1.21
N VAL A 23 -1.45 -19.52 -2.12
CA VAL A 23 -0.12 -18.90 -2.30
C VAL A 23 -0.22 -17.53 -2.95
N ASP A 24 -1.29 -17.28 -3.71
CA ASP A 24 -1.50 -16.07 -4.48
C ASP A 24 -2.33 -15.05 -3.70
N ASN A 25 -1.68 -14.03 -3.13
CA ASN A 25 -2.37 -12.82 -2.61
C ASN A 25 -2.92 -11.92 -3.75
N ASN A 26 -3.22 -12.51 -4.91
CA ASN A 26 -3.55 -11.85 -6.16
C ASN A 26 -4.90 -11.10 -6.06
N LEU A 27 -5.89 -11.66 -5.37
CA LEU A 27 -7.20 -11.01 -5.20
C LEU A 27 -7.10 -9.69 -4.40
N HIS A 28 -6.26 -9.65 -3.35
CA HIS A 28 -6.07 -8.43 -2.57
C HIS A 28 -5.38 -7.36 -3.42
N GLU A 29 -4.30 -7.73 -4.09
CA GLU A 29 -3.58 -6.84 -4.99
C GLU A 29 -4.48 -6.27 -6.09
N VAL A 30 -5.24 -7.11 -6.80
CA VAL A 30 -6.16 -6.66 -7.85
C VAL A 30 -7.23 -5.71 -7.29
N LYS A 31 -7.74 -5.96 -6.07
CA LYS A 31 -8.67 -5.03 -5.41
C LYS A 31 -8.02 -3.66 -5.17
N VAL A 32 -6.76 -3.63 -4.73
CA VAL A 32 -6.03 -2.37 -4.47
C VAL A 32 -5.69 -1.65 -5.78
N LEU A 33 -5.22 -2.37 -6.80
CA LEU A 33 -4.93 -1.85 -8.13
C LEU A 33 -6.18 -1.18 -8.74
N ARG A 34 -7.33 -1.86 -8.66
CA ARG A 34 -8.61 -1.30 -9.14
C ARG A 34 -9.05 -0.09 -8.32
N ARG A 35 -8.95 -0.16 -6.99
CA ARG A 35 -9.37 0.92 -6.08
C ARG A 35 -8.61 2.22 -6.34
N TYR A 36 -7.30 2.15 -6.55
CA TYR A 36 -6.45 3.33 -6.75
C TYR A 36 -6.06 3.56 -8.21
N ARG A 37 -6.65 2.81 -9.15
CA ARG A 37 -6.37 2.90 -10.60
C ARG A 37 -4.86 2.92 -10.86
N ILE A 38 -4.19 1.86 -10.43
CA ILE A 38 -2.77 1.64 -10.72
C ILE A 38 -2.70 0.83 -12.00
N GLU A 39 -2.00 1.37 -13.00
CA GLU A 39 -1.91 0.75 -14.32
C GLU A 39 -0.86 -0.35 -14.36
N LYS A 40 0.34 -0.06 -13.84
CA LYS A 40 1.45 -1.00 -13.81
C LYS A 40 1.45 -1.76 -12.49
N ARG A 41 1.31 -3.08 -12.57
CA ARG A 41 1.37 -3.98 -11.41
C ARG A 41 2.69 -3.85 -10.65
N GLU A 42 3.77 -3.64 -11.39
CA GLU A 42 5.13 -3.42 -10.87
C GLU A 42 5.21 -2.30 -9.83
N ASP A 43 4.45 -1.21 -10.01
CA ASP A 43 4.47 -0.08 -9.09
C ASP A 43 3.89 -0.47 -7.72
N TYR A 44 2.83 -1.29 -7.71
CA TYR A 44 2.27 -1.83 -6.48
C TYR A 44 3.26 -2.77 -5.78
N THR A 45 3.92 -3.65 -6.53
CA THR A 45 4.95 -4.54 -5.98
C THR A 45 6.11 -3.75 -5.36
N LYS A 46 6.55 -2.66 -6.00
CA LYS A 46 7.56 -1.74 -5.46
C LYS A 46 7.09 -1.10 -4.16
N TYR A 47 5.87 -0.57 -4.10
CA TYR A 47 5.31 0.00 -2.86
C TYR A 47 5.21 -1.04 -1.74
N ASN A 48 4.81 -2.27 -2.07
CA ASN A 48 4.73 -3.35 -1.09
C ASN A 48 6.13 -3.69 -0.52
N LYS A 49 7.14 -3.80 -1.38
CA LYS A 49 8.53 -4.02 -0.96
C LYS A 49 9.05 -2.87 -0.08
N LEU A 50 8.81 -1.61 -0.49
CA LEU A 50 9.19 -0.44 0.30
C LEU A 50 8.50 -0.41 1.66
N SER A 51 7.20 -0.72 1.71
CA SER A 51 6.47 -0.79 2.98
C SER A 51 7.03 -1.85 3.91
N ARG A 52 7.50 -2.99 3.38
CA ARG A 52 8.16 -4.03 4.15
C ARG A 52 9.50 -3.55 4.69
N ASN A 53 10.33 -2.90 3.87
CA ASN A 53 11.60 -2.34 4.30
C ASN A 53 11.44 -1.29 5.42
N ILE A 54 10.39 -0.45 5.35
CA ILE A 54 10.05 0.51 6.39
C ILE A 54 9.74 -0.21 7.71
N ARG A 55 8.92 -1.25 7.66
CA ARG A 55 8.57 -2.05 8.85
C ARG A 55 9.80 -2.74 9.43
N GLU A 56 10.61 -3.38 8.60
CA GLU A 56 11.86 -4.02 9.03
C GLU A 56 12.84 -3.03 9.66
N LEU A 57 12.98 -1.82 9.11
CA LEU A 57 13.79 -0.78 9.70
C LEU A 57 13.22 -0.31 11.05
N ALA A 58 11.90 -0.14 11.16
CA ALA A 58 11.26 0.21 12.42
C ALA A 58 11.48 -0.85 13.50
N GLN A 59 11.43 -2.14 13.14
CA GLN A 59 11.75 -3.25 14.04
C GLN A 59 13.20 -3.20 14.48
N LYS A 60 14.15 -3.03 13.55
CA LYS A 60 15.57 -2.89 13.88
C LYS A 60 15.82 -1.73 14.84
N ILE A 61 15.21 -0.55 14.60
CA ILE A 61 15.32 0.61 15.50
C ILE A 61 14.78 0.31 16.89
N ARG A 62 13.68 -0.45 16.99
CA ARG A 62 13.09 -0.86 18.26
C ARG A 62 13.99 -1.83 19.02
N ASP A 63 14.67 -2.73 18.31
CA ASP A 63 15.52 -3.76 18.91
C ASP A 63 16.91 -3.23 19.34
N LEU A 64 17.25 -1.98 19.02
CA LEU A 64 18.44 -1.29 19.56
C LEU A 64 18.28 -0.98 21.06
N ASP A 65 19.40 -1.05 21.80
CA ASP A 65 19.45 -0.69 23.23
C ASP A 65 19.11 0.80 23.44
N GLU A 66 18.30 1.08 24.46
CA GLU A 66 17.79 2.41 24.82
C GLU A 66 18.89 3.34 25.34
N LYS A 67 19.99 2.76 25.84
CA LYS A 67 21.15 3.50 26.35
C LYS A 67 21.90 4.24 25.26
N HIS A 68 21.77 3.82 24.00
CA HIS A 68 22.39 4.51 22.88
C HIS A 68 21.52 5.69 22.43
N GLY A 69 22.00 6.92 22.59
CA GLY A 69 21.35 8.14 22.06
C GLY A 69 21.07 8.09 20.55
N PHE A 70 21.75 7.18 19.83
CA PHE A 70 21.48 6.84 18.44
C PHE A 70 20.06 6.35 18.18
N ARG A 71 19.44 5.58 19.09
CA ARG A 71 18.06 5.10 18.93
C ARG A 71 17.07 6.27 18.91
N ALA A 72 17.23 7.22 19.84
CA ALA A 72 16.39 8.41 19.90
C ALA A 72 16.53 9.26 18.62
N GLN A 73 17.77 9.55 18.21
CA GLN A 73 18.05 10.33 17.00
C GLN A 73 17.49 9.66 15.74
N SER A 74 17.74 8.35 15.58
CA SER A 74 17.27 7.58 14.43
C SER A 74 15.75 7.52 14.36
N THR A 75 15.09 7.36 15.52
CA THR A 75 13.63 7.35 15.60
C THR A 75 13.05 8.70 15.16
N THR A 76 13.62 9.81 15.61
CA THR A 76 13.17 11.16 15.24
C THR A 76 13.33 11.39 13.73
N ILE A 77 14.51 11.13 13.17
CA ILE A 77 14.78 11.32 11.73
C ILE A 77 13.85 10.44 10.88
N PHE A 78 13.66 9.18 11.30
CA PHE A 78 12.82 8.24 10.59
C PHE A 78 11.35 8.68 10.59
N LEU A 79 10.81 9.04 11.76
CA LEU A 79 9.42 9.51 11.87
C LEU A 79 9.19 10.84 11.14
N GLU A 80 10.15 11.76 11.20
CA GLU A 80 10.09 13.02 10.46
C GLU A 80 10.02 12.79 8.95
N LYS A 81 10.84 11.88 8.42
CA LYS A 81 10.82 11.53 7.01
C LYS A 81 9.51 10.85 6.57
N LEU A 82 8.97 9.96 7.40
CA LEU A 82 7.70 9.30 7.09
C LEU A 82 6.52 10.28 7.15
N TYR A 83 6.56 11.23 8.07
CA TYR A 83 5.56 12.29 8.20
C TYR A 83 5.64 13.30 7.04
N SER A 84 6.83 13.75 6.65
CA SER A 84 7.01 14.72 5.56
C SER A 84 6.52 14.18 4.21
N ILE A 85 6.72 12.89 3.93
CA ILE A 85 6.15 12.21 2.76
C ILE A 85 4.63 12.00 2.93
N GLY A 86 4.15 11.96 4.16
CA GLY A 86 2.74 11.77 4.54
C GLY A 86 2.30 10.32 4.56
N LEU A 87 3.23 9.38 4.81
CA LEU A 87 2.90 7.96 5.00
C LEU A 87 2.26 7.70 6.37
N ILE A 88 2.58 8.55 7.35
CA ILE A 88 2.08 8.49 8.72
C ILE A 88 1.39 9.82 9.06
N PRO A 89 0.27 9.82 9.81
CA PRO A 89 -0.43 11.05 10.19
C PRO A 89 0.21 11.84 11.34
N THR A 90 1.00 11.21 12.22
CA THR A 90 1.64 11.88 13.37
C THR A 90 3.04 11.33 13.64
N LYS A 91 3.92 12.15 14.22
CA LYS A 91 5.33 11.80 14.51
C LYS A 91 5.59 11.26 15.92
N LEU A 92 4.54 10.86 16.64
CA LEU A 92 4.64 10.54 18.07
C LEU A 92 5.12 9.12 18.34
N ASN A 93 4.64 8.16 17.54
CA ASN A 93 4.80 6.73 17.86
C ASN A 93 5.47 5.97 16.72
N LEU A 94 6.54 5.24 17.04
CA LEU A 94 7.20 4.31 16.11
C LEU A 94 6.28 3.17 15.66
N SER A 95 5.28 2.81 16.48
CA SER A 95 4.28 1.79 16.14
C SER A 95 3.54 2.08 14.83
N LEU A 96 3.32 3.37 14.51
CA LEU A 96 2.65 3.78 13.27
C LEU A 96 3.45 3.38 12.01
N ALA A 97 4.77 3.24 12.11
CA ALA A 97 5.59 2.74 11.01
C ALA A 97 5.30 1.26 10.68
N ASN A 98 4.81 0.49 11.66
CA ASN A 98 4.39 -0.90 11.46
C ASN A 98 3.07 -1.03 10.67
N GLU A 99 2.25 0.01 10.69
CA GLU A 99 0.96 0.05 9.96
C GLU A 99 1.12 0.49 8.50
N VAL A 100 2.33 0.93 8.10
CA VAL A 100 2.64 1.34 6.73
C VAL A 100 2.54 0.14 5.80
N ASN A 101 1.67 0.25 4.81
CA ASN A 101 1.41 -0.79 3.80
C ASN A 101 1.43 -0.18 2.38
N ALA A 102 1.34 -1.00 1.33
CA ALA A 102 1.31 -0.49 -0.03
C ALA A 102 0.17 0.52 -0.29
N SER A 103 -0.98 0.36 0.39
CA SER A 103 -2.12 1.27 0.25
C SER A 103 -1.84 2.67 0.80
N THR A 104 -0.96 2.85 1.80
CA THR A 104 -0.60 4.19 2.30
C THR A 104 0.12 4.99 1.20
N PHE A 105 1.05 4.35 0.47
CA PHE A 105 1.67 4.94 -0.71
C PHE A 105 0.64 5.27 -1.80
N CYS A 106 -0.31 4.38 -2.06
CA CYS A 106 -1.34 4.58 -3.08
C CYS A 106 -2.23 5.82 -2.79
N ARG A 107 -2.46 6.14 -1.51
CA ARG A 107 -3.20 7.34 -1.09
C ARG A 107 -2.42 8.63 -1.30
N ARG A 108 -1.09 8.57 -1.38
CA ARG A 108 -0.20 9.71 -1.60
C ARG A 108 0.10 9.99 -3.07
N ARG A 109 -0.39 9.15 -3.98
CA ARG A 109 -0.30 9.41 -5.43
C ARG A 109 -1.09 10.67 -5.81
N LEU A 110 -0.56 11.43 -6.75
CA LEU A 110 -1.16 12.68 -7.24
C LEU A 110 -2.65 12.56 -7.62
N PRO A 111 -3.11 11.54 -8.40
CA PRO A 111 -4.54 11.41 -8.71
C PRO A 111 -5.43 11.26 -7.46
N THR A 112 -4.93 10.56 -6.44
CA THR A 112 -5.67 10.36 -5.18
C THR A 112 -5.71 11.63 -4.34
N ILE A 113 -4.61 12.40 -4.34
CA ILE A 113 -4.54 13.69 -3.65
C ILE A 113 -5.47 14.71 -4.30
N MET A 114 -5.53 14.77 -5.62
CA MET A 114 -6.47 15.62 -6.34
C MET A 114 -7.92 15.36 -5.98
N LEU A 115 -8.30 14.08 -5.86
CA LEU A 115 -9.65 13.71 -5.42
C LEU A 115 -9.92 14.20 -3.98
N LYS A 116 -8.93 14.07 -3.09
CA LYS A 116 -9.03 14.57 -1.71
C LYS A 116 -9.16 16.10 -1.63
N LEU A 117 -8.48 16.82 -2.53
CA LEU A 117 -8.56 18.28 -2.67
C LEU A 117 -9.78 18.74 -3.48
N ARG A 118 -10.65 17.83 -3.92
CA ARG A 118 -11.83 18.11 -4.76
C ARG A 118 -11.51 18.79 -6.10
N MET A 119 -10.29 18.58 -6.63
CA MET A 119 -9.88 19.10 -7.94
C MET A 119 -10.43 18.26 -9.10
N ALA A 120 -10.79 17.01 -8.84
CA ALA A 120 -11.41 16.12 -9.81
C ALA A 120 -12.52 15.29 -9.14
N PRO A 121 -13.61 14.97 -9.85
CA PRO A 121 -14.73 14.22 -9.27
C PRO A 121 -14.49 12.71 -9.18
N SER A 122 -13.56 12.16 -9.96
CA SER A 122 -13.23 10.72 -9.92
C SER A 122 -11.75 10.48 -10.20
N LEU A 123 -11.22 9.34 -9.73
CA LEU A 123 -9.84 8.92 -10.02
C LEU A 123 -9.58 8.78 -11.53
N LYS A 124 -10.58 8.35 -12.31
CA LYS A 124 -10.46 8.27 -13.78
C LYS A 124 -10.21 9.64 -14.40
N ILE A 125 -10.98 10.63 -13.98
CA ILE A 125 -10.87 11.99 -14.51
C ILE A 125 -9.56 12.63 -14.03
N ALA A 126 -9.17 12.37 -12.77
CA ALA A 126 -7.89 12.82 -12.23
C ALA A 126 -6.70 12.28 -13.03
N THR A 127 -6.67 10.98 -13.37
CA THR A 127 -5.58 10.42 -14.19
C THR A 127 -5.57 11.04 -15.58
N THR A 128 -6.73 11.21 -16.22
CA THR A 128 -6.80 11.83 -17.56
C THR A 128 -6.33 13.29 -17.56
N PHE A 129 -6.62 14.06 -16.50
CA PHE A 129 -6.12 15.44 -16.39
C PHE A 129 -4.60 15.50 -16.23
N ILE A 130 -4.01 14.52 -15.52
CA ILE A 130 -2.56 14.39 -15.35
C ILE A 130 -1.92 14.02 -16.69
N GLU A 131 -2.46 13.02 -17.39
CA GLU A 131 -1.98 12.57 -18.69
C GLU A 131 -2.07 13.67 -19.76
N GLN A 132 -3.11 14.50 -19.70
CA GLN A 132 -3.28 15.65 -20.59
C GLN A 132 -2.39 16.85 -20.24
N GLY A 133 -1.64 16.81 -19.12
CA GLY A 133 -0.79 17.92 -18.68
C GLY A 133 -1.56 19.16 -18.20
N ARG A 134 -2.85 19.03 -17.87
CA ARG A 134 -3.69 20.15 -17.39
C ARG A 134 -3.43 20.55 -15.95
N ILE A 135 -2.72 19.72 -15.21
CA ILE A 135 -2.30 20.00 -13.84
C ILE A 135 -0.85 20.43 -13.91
N LEU A 136 -0.66 21.74 -13.89
CA LEU A 136 0.65 22.31 -13.65
C LEU A 136 0.90 22.35 -12.13
N GLN A 137 2.15 22.04 -11.80
CA GLN A 137 2.72 21.98 -10.47
C GLN A 137 2.76 23.35 -9.80
#